data_AF-A0AAJ7DTP2-F1
#
_entry.id   AF-A0AAJ7DTP2-F1
#
_cell.length_a   1.000
_cell.length_b   1.000
_cell.length_c   1.000
_cell.angle_alpha   90.00
_cell.angle_beta   90.00
_cell.angle_gamma   90.00
#
_symmetry.space_group_name_H-M   'P 1'
#
loop_
_entity.id
_entity.type
_entity.pdbx_description
1 polymer ?
#
loop_
_entity_poly.entity_id
_entity_poly.type
_entity_poly.pdbx_seq_one_letter_code
_entity_poly.pdbx_strand_id
1 'polypeptide(L)'
;MQEVEGVLNGTLDYSKLKGHTGPLVYPAVIHITLLILVLRIYERTRKVPPFVLILVFSTSYRIHSIFVLRLFNDPIAMLFLFASINVFLDQKWYLGSILFSIAVSIKMNILLFAPAVLIAYITNLGLFQTLIQLSICAFIQLILGLPFLITNPIAYIKGAFNLVRIFEFKWTVNWRFLSEDLFVSPYFHITLLSLHILILIHFAPKWITYFRSYKKLKNVHKTYKSLFMKTNINISTASQLFILPMFAANFIGLIFSRSLHYQFYVWYYHTLPYIAWSCDYNTTTRLVILGLIELCWNVYPSTVYSSLCLHVCHLVLLYGLNIHVSKTLKTS
;
A
#
# COMPACT_ATOMS: atom_id res chain seq x y z
N MET A 1 -21.02 2.22 -20.06
CA MET A 1 -20.72 2.73 -18.70
C MET A 1 -22.02 3.39 -18.23
N GLN A 2 -22.90 2.64 -17.55
CA GLN A 2 -24.31 3.04 -17.32
C GLN A 2 -24.45 4.32 -16.48
N GLU A 3 -23.45 4.65 -15.65
CA GLU A 3 -23.41 5.87 -14.84
C GLU A 3 -23.24 7.15 -15.68
N VAL A 4 -22.61 7.02 -16.85
CA VAL A 4 -22.41 8.14 -17.81
C VAL A 4 -23.63 8.31 -18.70
N GLU A 5 -24.46 7.27 -18.85
CA GLU A 5 -25.66 7.23 -19.67
C GLU A 5 -26.72 8.21 -19.18
N GLY A 6 -26.88 8.37 -17.87
CA GLY A 6 -27.79 9.36 -17.27
C GLY A 6 -27.45 10.81 -17.63
N VAL A 7 -26.16 11.14 -17.62
CA VAL A 7 -25.67 12.49 -17.97
C VAL A 7 -25.72 12.71 -19.49
N LEU A 8 -25.37 11.69 -20.29
CA LEU A 8 -25.46 11.73 -21.75
C LEU A 8 -26.91 11.85 -22.24
N ASN A 9 -27.89 11.36 -21.47
CA ASN A 9 -29.31 11.50 -21.74
C ASN A 9 -29.92 12.83 -21.23
N GLY A 10 -29.10 13.78 -20.79
CA GLY A 10 -29.55 15.13 -20.37
C GLY A 10 -30.10 15.21 -18.93
N THR A 11 -29.95 14.15 -18.13
CA THR A 11 -30.42 14.14 -16.74
C THR A 11 -29.43 14.87 -15.84
N LEU A 12 -29.77 16.09 -15.41
CA LEU A 12 -28.96 16.90 -14.48
C LEU A 12 -29.37 16.74 -13.00
N ASP A 13 -30.51 16.09 -12.75
CA ASP A 13 -31.03 15.84 -11.40
C ASP A 13 -30.31 14.64 -10.74
N TYR A 14 -29.40 14.96 -9.82
CA TYR A 14 -28.49 14.01 -9.17
C TYR A 14 -29.22 12.91 -8.38
N SER A 15 -30.44 13.16 -7.91
CA SER A 15 -31.24 12.16 -7.19
C SER A 15 -31.67 10.97 -8.06
N LYS A 16 -31.67 11.17 -9.38
CA LYS A 16 -32.06 10.18 -10.40
C LYS A 16 -30.87 9.44 -11.01
N LEU A 17 -29.63 9.87 -10.74
CA LEU A 17 -28.42 9.19 -11.17
C LEU A 17 -28.12 8.00 -10.23
N LYS A 18 -28.58 6.81 -10.61
CA LYS A 18 -28.38 5.57 -9.85
C LYS A 18 -27.77 4.49 -10.74
N GLY A 19 -26.69 3.88 -10.27
CA GLY A 19 -26.19 2.61 -10.82
C GLY A 19 -26.82 1.42 -10.09
N HIS A 20 -26.53 0.20 -10.52
CA HIS A 20 -26.98 -1.04 -9.86
C HIS A 20 -26.49 -1.18 -8.40
N THR A 21 -25.54 -0.35 -7.96
CA THR A 21 -24.94 -0.35 -6.61
C THR A 21 -25.36 0.84 -5.74
N GLY A 22 -26.29 1.70 -6.19
CA GLY A 22 -26.83 2.83 -5.41
C GLY A 22 -26.34 4.22 -5.87
N PRO A 23 -26.53 5.26 -5.05
CA PRO A 23 -26.18 6.65 -5.40
C PRO A 23 -24.66 6.91 -5.37
N LEU A 24 -24.17 7.76 -6.28
CA LEU A 24 -22.76 8.17 -6.47
C LEU A 24 -22.06 8.78 -5.23
N VAL A 25 -22.77 9.04 -4.14
CA VAL A 25 -22.23 9.62 -2.89
C VAL A 25 -21.27 8.66 -2.18
N TYR A 26 -21.52 7.35 -2.25
CA TYR A 26 -20.73 6.34 -1.53
C TYR A 26 -19.23 6.31 -1.93
N PRO A 27 -18.86 6.30 -3.22
CA PRO A 27 -17.44 6.30 -3.61
C PRO A 27 -16.66 7.56 -3.24
N ALA A 28 -17.30 8.73 -3.28
CA ALA A 28 -16.65 9.99 -2.89
C ALA A 28 -16.32 10.02 -1.39
N VAL A 29 -17.23 9.52 -0.54
CA VAL A 29 -16.99 9.40 0.91
C VAL A 29 -15.83 8.46 1.20
N ILE A 30 -15.73 7.32 0.50
CA ILE A 30 -14.59 6.41 0.64
C ILE A 30 -13.28 7.12 0.27
N HIS A 31 -13.27 7.84 -0.84
CA HIS A 31 -12.08 8.56 -1.30
C HIS A 31 -11.63 9.62 -0.29
N ILE A 32 -12.56 10.47 0.17
CA ILE A 32 -12.26 11.53 1.14
C ILE A 32 -11.81 10.93 2.47
N THR A 33 -12.45 9.86 2.95
CA THR A 33 -12.07 9.19 4.20
C THR A 33 -10.67 8.59 4.09
N LEU A 34 -10.35 7.96 2.95
CA LEU A 34 -9.01 7.44 2.68
C LEU A 34 -7.98 8.58 2.66
N LEU A 35 -8.27 9.69 1.99
CA LEU A 35 -7.38 10.85 1.96
C LEU A 35 -7.15 11.42 3.37
N ILE A 36 -8.18 11.51 4.22
CA ILE A 36 -8.03 11.95 5.62
C ILE A 36 -7.08 11.02 6.37
N LEU A 37 -7.22 9.69 6.23
CA LEU A 37 -6.35 8.71 6.87
C LEU A 37 -4.90 8.81 6.37
N VAL A 38 -4.71 9.00 5.06
CA VAL A 38 -3.39 9.18 4.45
C VAL A 38 -2.74 10.48 4.92
N LEU A 39 -3.46 11.60 4.85
CA LEU A 39 -2.97 12.91 5.30
C LEU A 39 -2.60 12.91 6.78
N ARG A 40 -3.36 12.20 7.62
CA ARG A 40 -3.01 12.01 9.04
C ARG A 40 -1.66 11.29 9.23
N ILE A 41 -1.33 10.32 8.38
CA ILE A 41 0.00 9.67 8.40
C ILE A 41 1.09 10.66 7.98
N TYR A 42 0.84 11.45 6.93
CA TYR A 42 1.79 12.46 6.46
C TYR A 42 2.02 13.59 7.47
N GLU A 43 0.97 14.06 8.13
CA GLU A 43 1.05 15.05 9.21
C GLU A 43 1.89 14.52 10.37
N ARG A 44 1.73 13.24 10.73
CA ARG A 44 2.51 12.60 11.79
C ARG A 44 3.96 12.35 11.44
N THR A 45 4.26 12.08 10.18
CA THR A 45 5.62 11.80 9.74
C THR A 45 6.39 13.06 9.38
N ARG A 46 5.70 14.15 8.96
CA ARG A 46 6.30 15.44 8.54
C ARG A 46 7.47 15.29 7.56
N LYS A 47 7.48 14.21 6.77
CA LYS A 47 8.58 13.88 5.85
C LYS A 47 8.41 14.57 4.50
N VAL A 48 7.17 14.78 4.06
CA VAL A 48 6.83 15.33 2.75
C VAL A 48 6.22 16.73 2.92
N PRO A 49 6.68 17.73 2.13
CA PRO A 49 6.11 19.07 2.14
C PRO A 49 4.62 19.08 1.76
N PRO A 50 3.77 19.88 2.42
CA PRO A 50 2.32 19.92 2.16
C PRO A 50 1.95 20.23 0.70
N PHE A 51 2.68 21.12 0.02
CA PHE A 51 2.39 21.48 -1.37
C PHE A 51 2.49 20.29 -2.33
N VAL A 52 3.36 19.32 -2.03
CA VAL A 52 3.52 18.09 -2.81
C VAL A 52 2.30 17.19 -2.62
N LEU A 53 1.75 17.13 -1.41
CA LEU A 53 0.56 16.31 -1.13
C LEU A 53 -0.66 16.85 -1.88
N ILE A 54 -0.81 18.18 -1.91
CA ILE A 54 -1.85 18.85 -2.70
C ILE A 54 -1.65 18.53 -4.18
N LEU A 55 -0.44 18.74 -4.70
CA LEU A 55 -0.14 18.49 -6.11
C LEU A 55 -0.44 17.03 -6.47
N VAL A 56 0.11 16.06 -5.73
CA VAL A 56 -0.06 14.65 -6.07
C VAL A 56 -1.53 14.27 -5.96
N PHE A 57 -2.15 14.43 -4.79
CA PHE A 57 -3.50 13.90 -4.54
C PHE A 57 -4.61 14.60 -5.32
N SER A 58 -4.42 15.86 -5.73
CA SER A 58 -5.41 16.57 -6.55
C SER A 58 -5.24 16.36 -8.05
N THR A 59 -4.09 15.89 -8.54
CA THR A 59 -3.82 15.84 -10.01
C THR A 59 -4.06 14.50 -10.68
N SER A 60 -4.11 13.38 -9.94
CA SER A 60 -4.22 12.06 -10.60
C SER A 60 -5.65 11.76 -11.06
N TYR A 61 -5.93 12.00 -12.34
CA TYR A 61 -7.20 11.66 -12.99
C TYR A 61 -7.59 10.19 -12.78
N ARG A 62 -6.60 9.28 -12.89
CA ARG A 62 -6.83 7.85 -12.82
C ARG A 62 -7.25 7.38 -11.44
N ILE A 63 -6.66 7.93 -10.39
CA ILE A 63 -7.02 7.60 -9.02
C ILE A 63 -8.45 8.06 -8.75
N HIS A 64 -8.81 9.30 -9.11
CA HIS A 64 -10.20 9.75 -8.99
C HIS A 64 -11.17 8.84 -9.77
N SER A 65 -10.82 8.43 -10.99
CA SER A 65 -11.63 7.49 -11.78
C SER A 65 -11.79 6.12 -11.11
N ILE A 66 -10.73 5.57 -10.50
CA ILE A 66 -10.79 4.28 -9.78
C ILE A 66 -11.76 4.35 -8.59
N PHE A 67 -11.72 5.45 -7.83
CA PHE A 67 -12.60 5.63 -6.68
C PHE A 67 -14.03 5.94 -7.09
N VAL A 68 -14.25 6.85 -8.04
CA VAL A 68 -15.58 7.41 -8.35
C VAL A 68 -16.34 6.60 -9.39
N LEU A 69 -15.68 6.12 -10.44
CA LEU A 69 -16.35 5.56 -11.63
C LEU A 69 -16.26 4.04 -11.76
N ARG A 70 -15.43 3.38 -10.96
CA ARG A 70 -15.13 1.94 -11.15
C ARG A 70 -15.43 1.06 -9.95
N LEU A 71 -15.64 1.64 -8.76
CA LEU A 71 -16.12 0.95 -7.55
C LEU A 71 -15.46 -0.42 -7.29
N PHE A 72 -14.14 -0.49 -7.42
CA PHE A 72 -13.40 -1.73 -7.15
C PHE A 72 -13.27 -2.01 -5.65
N ASN A 73 -13.02 -3.27 -5.30
CA ASN A 73 -12.65 -3.67 -3.94
C ASN A 73 -11.32 -3.06 -3.47
N ASP A 74 -10.47 -2.62 -4.41
CA ASP A 74 -9.14 -2.07 -4.15
C ASP A 74 -9.15 -0.81 -3.25
N PRO A 75 -9.92 0.26 -3.57
CA PRO A 75 -10.17 1.38 -2.65
C PRO A 75 -10.55 0.99 -1.21
N ILE A 76 -11.47 0.03 -1.06
CA ILE A 76 -11.98 -0.39 0.25
C ILE A 76 -10.89 -1.13 1.03
N ALA A 77 -10.15 -2.03 0.37
CA ALA A 77 -9.00 -2.71 1.00
C ALA A 77 -7.94 -1.70 1.47
N MET A 78 -7.62 -0.70 0.63
CA MET A 78 -6.65 0.35 0.99
C MET A 78 -7.15 1.25 2.12
N LEU A 79 -8.46 1.51 2.22
CA LEU A 79 -9.07 2.28 3.31
C LEU A 79 -8.82 1.59 4.66
N PHE A 80 -9.16 0.30 4.77
CA PHE A 80 -8.95 -0.47 6.00
C PHE A 80 -7.46 -0.64 6.34
N LEU A 81 -6.60 -0.75 5.33
CA LEU A 81 -5.15 -0.77 5.53
C LEU A 81 -4.65 0.55 6.12
N PHE A 82 -4.99 1.71 5.54
CA PHE A 82 -4.54 3.00 6.10
C PHE A 82 -5.15 3.28 7.47
N ALA A 83 -6.37 2.80 7.74
CA ALA A 83 -6.95 2.84 9.08
C ALA A 83 -6.12 1.99 10.07
N SER A 84 -5.77 0.75 9.68
CA SER A 84 -4.91 -0.14 10.46
C SER A 84 -3.55 0.50 10.78
N ILE A 85 -2.88 1.09 9.78
CA ILE A 85 -1.59 1.77 9.97
C ILE A 85 -1.71 2.95 10.95
N ASN A 86 -2.76 3.77 10.85
CA ASN A 86 -3.01 4.85 11.81
C ASN A 86 -3.17 4.32 13.25
N VAL A 87 -3.90 3.22 13.40
CA VAL A 87 -4.14 2.57 14.70
C VAL A 87 -2.85 1.93 15.25
N PHE A 88 -1.99 1.37 14.40
CA PHE A 88 -0.66 0.91 14.80
C PHE A 88 0.26 2.06 15.26
N LEU A 89 0.22 3.21 14.58
CA LEU A 89 0.93 4.42 15.04
C LEU A 89 0.45 4.91 16.42
N ASP A 90 -0.82 4.68 16.73
CA ASP A 90 -1.44 4.94 18.04
C ASP A 90 -1.14 3.86 19.11
N GLN A 91 -0.31 2.86 18.80
CA GLN A 91 0.05 1.74 19.70
C GLN A 91 -1.15 0.87 20.11
N LYS A 92 -2.26 0.92 19.36
CA LYS A 92 -3.46 0.10 19.59
C LYS A 92 -3.39 -1.19 18.76
N TRP A 93 -2.45 -2.07 19.09
CA TRP A 93 -2.08 -3.22 18.28
C TRP A 93 -3.24 -4.16 17.95
N TYR A 94 -4.10 -4.49 18.92
CA TYR A 94 -5.26 -5.36 18.72
C TYR A 94 -6.22 -4.83 17.64
N LEU A 95 -6.65 -3.57 17.75
CA LEU A 95 -7.53 -2.95 16.77
C LEU A 95 -6.85 -2.83 15.40
N GLY A 96 -5.54 -2.54 15.38
CA GLY A 96 -4.77 -2.49 14.14
C GLY A 96 -4.75 -3.84 13.42
N SER A 97 -4.55 -4.94 14.15
CA SER A 97 -4.57 -6.31 13.62
C SER A 97 -5.96 -6.71 13.11
N ILE A 98 -7.03 -6.31 13.82
CA ILE A 98 -8.41 -6.53 13.38
C ILE A 98 -8.65 -5.85 12.03
N LEU A 99 -8.35 -4.55 11.93
CA LEU A 99 -8.51 -3.79 10.69
C LEU A 99 -7.61 -4.31 9.56
N PHE A 100 -6.40 -4.75 9.87
CA PHE A 100 -5.48 -5.36 8.90
C PHE A 100 -6.05 -6.66 8.34
N SER A 101 -6.60 -7.53 9.20
CA SER A 101 -7.22 -8.78 8.79
C SER A 101 -8.47 -8.54 7.92
N ILE A 102 -9.30 -7.56 8.27
CA ILE A 102 -10.43 -7.14 7.43
C ILE A 102 -9.93 -6.68 6.05
N ALA A 103 -8.88 -5.86 5.99
CA ALA A 103 -8.29 -5.42 4.73
C ALA A 103 -7.81 -6.61 3.85
N VAL A 104 -7.14 -7.60 4.46
CA VAL A 104 -6.70 -8.83 3.78
C VAL A 104 -7.89 -9.64 3.25
N SER A 105 -9.00 -9.70 3.99
CA SER A 105 -10.21 -10.44 3.57
C SER A 105 -10.87 -9.81 2.33
N ILE A 106 -10.78 -8.49 2.18
CA ILE A 106 -11.30 -7.79 1.00
C ILE A 106 -10.38 -8.02 -0.20
N LYS A 107 -9.06 -7.90 0.00
CA LYS A 107 -8.08 -8.17 -1.05
C LYS A 107 -6.73 -8.61 -0.50
N MET A 108 -6.17 -9.65 -1.10
CA MET A 108 -4.89 -10.25 -0.68
C MET A 108 -3.67 -9.37 -0.93
N ASN A 109 -3.75 -8.31 -1.75
CA ASN A 109 -2.63 -7.39 -1.98
C ASN A 109 -2.10 -6.76 -0.68
N ILE A 110 -2.94 -6.68 0.35
CA ILE A 110 -2.56 -6.19 1.67
C ILE A 110 -1.48 -7.06 2.33
N LEU A 111 -1.36 -8.33 1.93
CA LEU A 111 -0.28 -9.21 2.39
C LEU A 111 1.12 -8.73 2.00
N LEU A 112 1.25 -7.84 1.02
CA LEU A 112 2.55 -7.23 0.69
C LEU A 112 3.13 -6.40 1.85
N PHE A 113 2.29 -5.94 2.79
CA PHE A 113 2.71 -5.27 4.02
C PHE A 113 3.05 -6.26 5.16
N ALA A 114 2.62 -7.51 5.05
CA ALA A 114 2.71 -8.50 6.13
C ALA A 114 4.15 -8.77 6.63
N PRO A 115 5.20 -8.82 5.78
CA PRO A 115 6.57 -9.00 6.27
C PRO A 115 7.00 -7.90 7.24
N ALA A 116 6.69 -6.64 6.92
CA ALA A 116 7.01 -5.51 7.80
C ALA A 116 6.15 -5.51 9.07
N VAL A 117 4.85 -5.84 8.96
CA VAL A 117 3.94 -5.99 10.11
C VAL A 117 4.41 -7.08 11.07
N LEU A 118 4.83 -8.24 10.54
CA LEU A 118 5.34 -9.34 11.35
C LEU A 118 6.60 -8.94 12.12
N ILE A 119 7.56 -8.30 11.44
CA ILE A 119 8.78 -7.79 12.11
C ILE A 119 8.40 -6.75 13.17
N ALA A 120 7.42 -5.88 12.89
CA ALA A 120 6.93 -4.91 13.85
C ALA A 120 6.32 -5.58 15.09
N TYR A 121 5.54 -6.65 14.96
CA TYR A 121 5.03 -7.39 16.11
C TYR A 121 6.16 -8.03 16.93
N ILE A 122 7.07 -8.75 16.27
CA ILE A 122 8.18 -9.44 16.96
C ILE A 122 9.03 -8.46 17.76
N THR A 123 9.37 -7.30 17.16
CA THR A 123 10.24 -6.30 17.78
C THR A 123 9.53 -5.46 18.85
N ASN A 124 8.29 -5.01 18.59
CA ASN A 124 7.58 -4.12 19.51
C ASN A 124 6.90 -4.88 20.65
N LEU A 125 6.27 -6.01 20.37
CA LEU A 125 5.42 -6.76 21.30
C LEU A 125 6.11 -7.99 21.91
N GLY A 126 7.10 -8.55 21.20
CA GLY A 126 7.72 -9.82 21.56
C GLY A 126 6.95 -11.02 21.02
N LEU A 127 7.53 -12.23 21.16
CA LEU A 127 7.03 -13.45 20.51
C LEU A 127 5.62 -13.85 20.99
N PHE A 128 5.37 -13.86 22.29
CA PHE A 128 4.08 -14.30 22.83
C PHE A 128 2.92 -13.41 22.37
N GLN A 129 3.08 -12.09 22.48
CA GLN A 129 2.06 -11.16 21.99
C GLN A 129 1.92 -11.19 20.46
N THR A 130 3.01 -11.47 19.73
CA THR A 130 2.93 -11.68 18.27
C THR A 130 2.03 -12.86 17.94
N LEU A 131 2.17 -13.99 18.64
CA LEU A 131 1.29 -15.14 18.46
C LEU A 131 -0.18 -14.75 18.68
N ILE A 132 -0.49 -13.98 19.72
CA ILE A 132 -1.85 -13.48 19.97
C ILE A 132 -2.36 -12.63 18.78
N GLN A 133 -1.55 -11.70 18.26
CA GLN A 133 -1.95 -10.87 17.12
C GLN A 133 -2.19 -11.71 15.86
N LEU A 134 -1.34 -12.71 15.59
CA LEU A 134 -1.52 -13.64 14.48
C LEU A 134 -2.78 -14.50 14.65
N SER A 135 -3.06 -14.97 15.87
CA SER A 135 -4.28 -15.69 16.20
C SER A 135 -5.52 -14.84 15.97
N ILE A 136 -5.50 -13.54 16.32
CA ILE A 136 -6.61 -12.62 16.04
C ILE A 136 -6.84 -12.48 14.54
N CYS A 137 -5.76 -12.27 13.77
CA CYS A 137 -5.85 -12.19 12.31
C CYS A 137 -6.47 -13.47 11.73
N ALA A 138 -5.97 -14.65 12.13
CA ALA A 138 -6.47 -15.94 11.67
C ALA A 138 -7.94 -16.17 12.07
N PHE A 139 -8.31 -15.81 13.31
CA PHE A 139 -9.68 -15.98 13.80
C PHE A 139 -10.70 -15.17 12.98
N ILE A 140 -10.36 -13.94 12.60
CA ILE A 140 -11.22 -13.13 11.72
C ILE A 140 -11.38 -13.77 10.35
N GLN A 141 -10.29 -14.29 9.75
CA GLN A 141 -10.37 -15.01 8.47
C GLN A 141 -11.24 -16.26 8.59
N LEU A 142 -11.15 -16.99 9.70
CA LEU A 142 -11.99 -18.16 9.95
C LEU A 142 -13.46 -17.78 10.09
N ILE A 143 -13.80 -16.72 10.84
CA ILE A 143 -15.19 -16.26 10.99
C ILE A 143 -15.77 -15.86 9.63
N LEU A 144 -15.06 -15.02 8.87
CA LEU A 144 -15.53 -14.55 7.57
C LEU A 144 -15.62 -15.68 6.54
N GLY A 145 -14.71 -16.66 6.63
CA GLY A 145 -14.70 -17.85 5.78
C GLY A 145 -15.65 -18.96 6.21
N LEU A 146 -16.18 -18.94 7.45
CA LEU A 146 -16.90 -20.05 8.06
C LEU A 146 -18.09 -20.56 7.22
N PRO A 147 -18.96 -19.70 6.65
CA PRO A 147 -20.09 -20.16 5.83
C PRO A 147 -19.62 -20.98 4.62
N PHE A 148 -18.48 -20.60 4.04
CA PHE A 148 -17.91 -21.29 2.89
C PHE A 148 -17.15 -22.55 3.28
N LEU A 149 -16.44 -22.53 4.42
CA LEU A 149 -15.70 -23.67 4.95
C LEU A 149 -16.61 -24.84 5.36
N ILE A 150 -17.78 -24.54 5.94
CA ILE A 150 -18.76 -25.57 6.30
C ILE A 150 -19.42 -26.16 5.05
N THR A 151 -19.68 -25.32 4.03
CA THR A 151 -20.39 -25.76 2.81
C THR A 151 -19.48 -26.53 1.86
N ASN A 152 -18.30 -25.99 1.53
CA ASN A 152 -17.33 -26.63 0.65
C ASN A 152 -15.91 -26.09 0.89
N PRO A 153 -15.14 -26.71 1.81
CA PRO A 153 -13.84 -26.19 2.22
C PRO A 153 -12.81 -26.24 1.09
N ILE A 154 -12.86 -27.27 0.22
CA ILE A 154 -11.91 -27.43 -0.88
C ILE A 154 -12.12 -26.34 -1.93
N ALA A 155 -13.38 -26.07 -2.31
CA ALA A 155 -13.69 -25.02 -3.28
C ALA A 155 -13.35 -23.64 -2.72
N TYR A 156 -13.64 -23.38 -1.44
CA TYR A 156 -13.29 -22.12 -0.79
C TYR A 156 -11.78 -21.89 -0.79
N ILE A 157 -10.98 -22.86 -0.34
CA ILE A 157 -9.51 -22.70 -0.28
C ILE A 157 -8.93 -22.48 -1.69
N LYS A 158 -9.37 -23.26 -2.68
CA LYS A 158 -8.92 -23.08 -4.08
C LYS A 158 -9.34 -21.73 -4.67
N GLY A 159 -10.52 -21.24 -4.33
CA GLY A 159 -11.03 -19.95 -4.82
C GLY A 159 -10.38 -18.75 -4.14
N ALA A 160 -10.30 -18.77 -2.81
CA ALA A 160 -9.73 -17.70 -1.99
C ALA A 160 -8.22 -17.53 -2.22
N PHE A 161 -7.48 -18.64 -2.34
CA PHE A 161 -6.03 -18.63 -2.55
C PHE A 161 -5.67 -19.12 -3.96
N ASN A 162 -6.24 -18.48 -4.98
CA ASN A 162 -5.94 -18.82 -6.37
C ASN A 162 -4.59 -18.23 -6.82
N LEU A 163 -3.50 -18.87 -6.41
CA LEU A 163 -2.12 -18.48 -6.72
C LEU A 163 -1.72 -18.80 -8.17
N VAL A 164 -2.47 -19.67 -8.85
CA VAL A 164 -2.20 -20.07 -10.25
C VAL A 164 -2.79 -19.07 -11.24
N ARG A 165 -3.73 -18.22 -10.82
CA ARG A 165 -4.41 -17.28 -11.71
C ARG A 165 -3.40 -16.40 -12.47
N ILE A 166 -3.51 -16.44 -13.79
CA ILE A 166 -2.74 -15.60 -14.70
C ILE A 166 -3.65 -14.49 -15.20
N PHE A 167 -3.18 -13.28 -15.06
CA PHE A 167 -3.84 -12.10 -15.57
C PHE A 167 -3.49 -11.89 -17.05
N GLU A 168 -4.44 -11.42 -17.85
CA GLU A 168 -4.23 -11.26 -19.29
C GLU A 168 -3.11 -10.24 -19.57
N PHE A 169 -2.19 -10.62 -20.47
CA PHE A 169 -1.05 -9.80 -20.84
C PHE A 169 -1.45 -8.43 -21.44
N LYS A 170 -2.65 -8.30 -22.02
CA LYS A 170 -3.11 -7.03 -22.62
C LYS A 170 -3.29 -5.88 -21.62
N TRP A 171 -3.55 -6.21 -20.35
CA TRP A 171 -3.85 -5.21 -19.32
C TRP A 171 -2.66 -4.86 -18.43
N THR A 172 -1.51 -5.53 -18.63
CA THR A 172 -0.33 -5.31 -17.79
C THR A 172 0.32 -3.97 -18.11
N VAL A 173 0.61 -3.17 -17.09
CA VAL A 173 1.37 -1.92 -17.20
C VAL A 173 2.86 -2.21 -17.14
N ASN A 174 3.26 -3.22 -16.36
CA ASN A 174 4.64 -3.67 -16.24
C ASN A 174 4.91 -4.90 -17.12
N TRP A 175 6.17 -5.09 -17.49
CA TRP A 175 6.66 -6.20 -18.32
C TRP A 175 6.13 -6.23 -19.76
N ARG A 176 5.58 -5.11 -20.27
CA ARG A 176 5.06 -5.03 -21.65
C ARG A 176 6.13 -5.19 -22.73
N PHE A 177 7.40 -5.06 -22.36
CA PHE A 177 8.55 -5.29 -23.23
C PHE A 177 8.91 -6.78 -23.39
N LEU A 178 8.34 -7.68 -22.59
CA LEU A 178 8.51 -9.12 -22.73
C LEU A 178 7.50 -9.70 -23.72
N SER A 179 7.79 -10.87 -24.29
CA SER A 179 6.79 -11.63 -25.04
C SER A 179 5.75 -12.25 -24.09
N GLU A 180 4.56 -12.50 -24.63
CA GLU A 180 3.46 -13.10 -23.86
C GLU A 180 3.82 -14.50 -23.35
N ASP A 181 4.54 -15.30 -24.14
CA ASP A 181 4.98 -16.64 -23.76
C ASP A 181 5.89 -16.62 -22.52
N LEU A 182 6.83 -15.66 -22.48
CA LEU A 182 7.71 -15.48 -21.31
C LEU A 182 6.93 -14.99 -20.09
N PHE A 183 5.97 -14.08 -20.29
CA PHE A 183 5.15 -13.52 -19.21
C PHE A 183 4.27 -14.57 -18.53
N VAL A 184 3.68 -15.47 -19.32
CA VAL A 184 2.81 -16.55 -18.82
C VAL A 184 3.62 -17.68 -18.18
N SER A 185 4.91 -17.81 -18.53
CA SER A 185 5.75 -18.92 -18.08
C SER A 185 5.83 -19.06 -16.55
N PRO A 186 5.77 -20.30 -16.02
CA PRO A 186 5.89 -20.56 -14.59
C PRO A 186 7.29 -20.23 -14.07
N TYR A 187 8.33 -20.42 -14.90
CA TYR A 187 9.71 -20.08 -14.55
C TYR A 187 9.84 -18.58 -14.24
N PHE A 188 9.26 -17.71 -15.08
CA PHE A 188 9.28 -16.27 -14.83
C PHE A 188 8.59 -15.90 -13.51
N HIS A 189 7.44 -16.52 -13.21
CA HIS A 189 6.75 -16.31 -11.93
C HIS A 189 7.61 -16.71 -10.72
N ILE A 190 8.24 -17.89 -10.76
CA ILE A 190 9.11 -18.38 -9.68
C ILE A 190 10.36 -17.50 -9.52
N THR A 191 10.95 -17.03 -10.63
CA THR A 191 12.09 -16.10 -10.58
C THR A 191 11.71 -14.78 -9.92
N LEU A 192 10.57 -14.18 -10.29
CA LEU A 192 10.08 -12.95 -9.66
C LEU A 192 9.83 -13.14 -8.16
N LEU A 193 9.20 -14.26 -7.76
CA LEU A 193 8.94 -14.57 -6.36
C LEU A 193 10.24 -14.76 -5.57
N SER A 194 11.22 -15.45 -6.15
CA SER A 194 12.53 -15.67 -5.53
C SER A 194 13.26 -14.35 -5.33
N LEU A 195 13.29 -13.48 -6.34
CA LEU A 195 13.89 -12.15 -6.23
C LEU A 195 13.18 -11.28 -5.17
N HIS A 196 11.84 -11.33 -5.13
CA HIS A 196 11.06 -10.64 -4.11
C HIS A 196 11.48 -11.05 -2.69
N ILE A 197 11.55 -12.36 -2.42
CA ILE A 197 11.95 -12.89 -1.12
C ILE A 197 13.39 -12.50 -0.77
N LEU A 198 14.32 -12.58 -1.72
CA LEU A 198 15.71 -12.20 -1.50
C LEU A 198 15.84 -10.71 -1.11
N ILE A 199 15.11 -9.82 -1.78
CA ILE A 199 15.13 -8.39 -1.42
C ILE A 199 14.47 -8.15 -0.06
N LEU A 200 13.38 -8.84 0.29
CA LEU A 200 12.81 -8.75 1.63
C LEU A 200 13.80 -9.20 2.72
N ILE A 201 14.51 -10.31 2.50
CA ILE A 201 15.54 -10.81 3.42
C ILE A 201 16.67 -9.78 3.57
N HIS A 202 17.10 -9.13 2.48
CA HIS A 202 18.12 -8.08 2.53
C HIS A 202 17.70 -6.86 3.36
N PHE A 203 16.42 -6.46 3.30
CA PHE A 203 15.90 -5.33 4.07
C PHE A 203 15.50 -5.68 5.52
N ALA A 204 15.18 -6.94 5.82
CA ALA A 204 14.69 -7.36 7.12
C ALA A 204 15.59 -6.97 8.33
N PRO A 205 16.93 -7.14 8.30
CA PRO A 205 17.80 -6.73 9.41
C PRO A 205 17.71 -5.23 9.68
N LYS A 206 17.60 -4.44 8.61
CA LYS A 206 17.50 -2.97 8.68
C LYS A 206 16.17 -2.56 9.31
N TRP A 207 15.08 -3.20 8.91
CA TRP A 207 13.76 -2.97 9.48
C TRP A 207 13.67 -3.37 10.96
N ILE A 208 14.33 -4.45 11.38
CA ILE A 208 14.44 -4.84 12.79
C ILE A 208 15.04 -3.69 13.61
N THR A 209 16.14 -3.09 13.15
CA THR A 209 16.76 -1.96 13.84
C THR A 209 15.85 -0.73 13.87
N TYR A 210 15.16 -0.42 12.77
CA TYR A 210 14.17 0.66 12.72
C TYR A 210 13.06 0.49 13.77
N PHE A 211 12.46 -0.70 13.85
CA PHE A 211 11.38 -0.95 14.80
C PHE A 211 11.88 -1.01 16.25
N ARG A 212 13.11 -1.47 16.51
CA ARG A 212 13.73 -1.39 17.85
C ARG A 212 13.92 0.07 18.28
N SER A 213 14.42 0.93 17.38
CA SER A 213 14.56 2.37 17.62
C SER A 213 13.21 3.04 17.84
N TYR A 214 12.18 2.65 17.07
CA TYR A 214 10.80 3.08 17.27
C TYR A 214 10.28 2.74 18.67
N LYS A 215 10.44 1.48 19.12
CA LYS A 215 10.04 1.04 20.46
C LYS A 215 10.73 1.87 21.54
N LYS A 216 12.04 2.08 21.41
CA LYS A 216 12.84 2.88 22.35
C LYS A 216 12.31 4.32 22.46
N LEU A 217 12.11 4.99 21.33
CA LEU A 217 11.59 6.35 21.28
C LEU A 217 10.17 6.46 21.84
N LYS A 218 9.30 5.50 21.55
CA LYS A 218 7.93 5.48 22.09
C LYS A 218 7.90 5.22 23.59
N ASN A 219 8.78 4.37 24.11
CA ASN A 219 8.92 4.15 25.55
C ASN A 219 9.40 5.41 26.27
N VAL A 220 10.43 6.08 25.75
CA VAL A 220 10.91 7.37 26.29
C VAL A 220 9.78 8.41 26.29
N HIS A 221 9.03 8.51 25.19
CA HIS A 221 7.89 9.40 25.11
C HIS A 221 6.79 9.07 26.13
N LYS A 222 6.53 7.78 26.38
CA LYS A 222 5.54 7.35 27.38
C LYS A 222 5.98 7.71 28.80
N THR A 223 7.27 7.52 29.13
CA THR A 223 7.82 7.84 30.46
C THR A 223 7.81 9.35 30.73
N TYR A 224 8.16 10.17 29.74
CA TYR A 224 8.27 11.62 29.90
C TYR A 224 7.08 12.40 29.30
N LYS A 225 5.91 11.78 29.19
CA LYS A 225 4.74 12.34 28.48
C LYS A 225 4.39 13.77 28.91
N SER A 226 4.46 14.07 30.21
CA SER A 226 4.17 15.40 30.77
C SER A 226 5.18 16.46 30.33
N LEU A 227 6.46 16.11 30.20
CA LEU A 227 7.51 17.00 29.73
C LEU A 227 7.40 17.27 28.23
N PHE A 228 7.13 16.22 27.43
CA PHE A 228 6.92 16.34 25.99
C PHE A 228 5.70 17.21 25.65
N MET A 229 4.60 17.08 26.41
CA MET A 229 3.40 17.93 26.27
C MET A 229 3.72 19.42 26.52
N LYS A 230 4.60 19.72 27.48
CA LYS A 230 5.01 21.11 27.77
C LYS A 230 5.98 21.70 26.74
N THR A 231 6.78 20.85 26.10
CA THR A 231 7.90 21.29 25.25
C THR A 231 7.63 21.20 23.75
N ASN A 232 6.46 20.72 23.33
CA ASN A 232 6.10 20.53 21.92
C ASN A 232 7.17 19.76 21.10
N ILE A 233 7.89 18.82 21.73
CA ILE A 233 8.93 18.05 21.05
C ILE A 233 8.28 17.17 19.97
N ASN A 234 8.82 17.27 18.75
CA ASN A 234 8.27 16.59 17.58
C ASN A 234 8.58 15.09 17.60
N ILE A 235 7.54 14.25 17.63
CA ILE A 235 7.62 12.77 17.64
C ILE A 235 7.64 12.20 16.21
N SER A 236 7.75 13.05 15.19
CA SER A 236 7.67 12.64 13.78
C SER A 236 8.70 11.59 13.40
N THR A 237 9.91 11.64 13.98
CA THR A 237 10.97 10.66 13.74
C THR A 237 10.53 9.23 14.12
N ALA A 238 9.80 9.07 15.23
CA ALA A 238 9.28 7.76 15.61
C ALA A 238 8.27 7.24 14.58
N SER A 239 7.35 8.11 14.13
CA SER A 239 6.39 7.75 13.07
C SER A 239 7.11 7.39 11.76
N GLN A 240 8.20 8.09 11.40
CA GLN A 240 8.99 7.79 10.21
C GLN A 240 9.63 6.40 10.26
N LEU A 241 10.21 6.03 11.41
CA LEU A 241 10.83 4.73 11.64
C LEU A 241 9.83 3.57 11.53
N PHE A 242 8.57 3.80 11.90
CA PHE A 242 7.51 2.79 11.80
C PHE A 242 6.94 2.65 10.38
N ILE A 243 6.75 3.77 9.68
CA ILE A 243 6.07 3.79 8.37
C ILE A 243 6.98 3.36 7.22
N LEU A 244 8.27 3.71 7.27
CA LEU A 244 9.19 3.41 6.15
C LEU A 244 9.27 1.92 5.83
N PRO A 245 9.46 0.99 6.80
CA PRO A 245 9.44 -0.45 6.51
C PRO A 245 8.13 -0.94 5.89
N MET A 246 6.98 -0.41 6.33
CA MET A 246 5.66 -0.82 5.83
C MET A 246 5.48 -0.46 4.36
N PHE A 247 5.79 0.79 4.01
CA PHE A 247 5.68 1.25 2.62
C PHE A 247 6.74 0.62 1.73
N ALA A 248 7.95 0.37 2.26
CA ALA A 248 9.01 -0.33 1.56
C ALA A 248 8.62 -1.77 1.21
N ALA A 249 8.04 -2.53 2.15
CA ALA A 249 7.61 -3.91 1.91
C ALA A 249 6.59 -4.00 0.77
N ASN A 250 5.56 -3.14 0.79
CA ASN A 250 4.58 -3.04 -0.29
C ASN A 250 5.21 -2.69 -1.64
N PHE A 251 6.11 -1.70 -1.64
CA PHE A 251 6.79 -1.27 -2.86
C PHE A 251 7.65 -2.37 -3.46
N ILE A 252 8.42 -3.10 -2.64
CA ILE A 252 9.19 -4.27 -3.08
C ILE A 252 8.24 -5.32 -3.70
N GLY A 253 7.08 -5.55 -3.09
CA GLY A 253 6.04 -6.43 -3.64
C GLY A 253 5.56 -6.02 -5.04
N LEU A 254 5.34 -4.73 -5.26
CA LEU A 254 4.88 -4.21 -6.54
C LEU A 254 5.93 -4.30 -7.65
N ILE A 255 7.21 -4.06 -7.32
CA ILE A 255 8.31 -4.17 -8.30
C ILE A 255 8.38 -5.58 -8.89
N PHE A 256 8.27 -6.60 -8.03
CA PHE A 256 8.35 -8.01 -8.44
C PHE A 256 7.00 -8.62 -8.77
N SER A 257 5.92 -7.84 -8.78
CA SER A 257 4.63 -8.34 -9.21
C SER A 257 4.68 -8.69 -10.70
N ARG A 258 4.17 -9.88 -11.06
CA ARG A 258 4.11 -10.30 -12.46
C ARG A 258 3.19 -9.41 -13.28
N SER A 259 2.03 -9.02 -12.75
CA SER A 259 1.01 -8.31 -13.51
C SER A 259 0.47 -7.12 -12.74
N LEU A 260 0.66 -5.92 -13.29
CA LEU A 260 0.08 -4.69 -12.78
C LEU A 260 -1.04 -4.21 -13.68
N HIS A 261 -2.29 -4.48 -13.30
CA HIS A 261 -3.44 -3.85 -13.94
C HIS A 261 -3.56 -2.40 -13.51
N TYR A 262 -4.11 -1.57 -14.37
CA TYR A 262 -4.36 -0.14 -14.10
C TYR A 262 -5.09 0.16 -12.79
N GLN A 263 -5.96 -0.74 -12.32
CA GLN A 263 -6.65 -0.62 -11.03
C GLN A 263 -5.69 -0.75 -9.83
N PHE A 264 -4.57 -1.47 -9.97
CA PHE A 264 -3.59 -1.72 -8.91
C PHE A 264 -2.73 -0.48 -8.63
N TYR A 265 -2.88 0.60 -9.39
CA TYR A 265 -2.18 1.85 -9.10
C TYR A 265 -2.47 2.35 -7.68
N VAL A 266 -3.72 2.18 -7.22
CA VAL A 266 -4.14 2.57 -5.87
C VAL A 266 -3.38 1.86 -4.74
N TRP A 267 -2.75 0.71 -5.02
CA TRP A 267 -2.02 -0.09 -4.01
C TRP A 267 -0.81 0.63 -3.43
N TYR A 268 -0.26 1.61 -4.14
CA TYR A 268 0.92 2.34 -3.69
C TYR A 268 0.96 3.81 -4.06
N TYR A 269 0.03 4.29 -4.88
CA TYR A 269 -0.06 5.70 -5.24
C TYR A 269 0.07 6.63 -4.02
N HIS A 270 -0.69 6.37 -2.96
CA HIS A 270 -0.67 7.17 -1.73
C HIS A 270 0.62 7.01 -0.90
N THR A 271 1.45 6.00 -1.19
CA THR A 271 2.73 5.76 -0.51
C THR A 271 3.94 6.29 -1.31
N LEU A 272 3.77 6.50 -2.63
CA LEU A 272 4.84 6.94 -3.53
C LEU A 272 5.52 8.25 -3.10
N PRO A 273 4.80 9.32 -2.71
CA PRO A 273 5.45 10.54 -2.26
C PRO A 273 6.33 10.31 -1.04
N TYR A 274 5.91 9.41 -0.14
CA TYR A 274 6.69 9.09 1.06
C TYR A 274 7.99 8.36 0.70
N ILE A 275 7.92 7.41 -0.24
CA ILE A 275 9.09 6.67 -0.73
C ILE A 275 10.07 7.63 -1.41
N ALA A 276 9.57 8.49 -2.33
CA ALA A 276 10.40 9.44 -3.05
C ALA A 276 11.12 10.44 -2.12
N TRP A 277 10.43 10.94 -1.09
CA TRP A 277 11.03 11.83 -0.07
C TRP A 277 11.89 11.12 0.97
N SER A 278 11.83 9.80 1.02
CA SER A 278 12.78 9.01 1.80
C SER A 278 14.09 8.79 1.06
N CYS A 279 14.13 8.94 -0.27
CA CYS A 279 15.37 8.89 -1.03
C CYS A 279 16.16 10.20 -0.91
N ASP A 280 17.49 10.11 -0.86
CA ASP A 280 18.42 11.27 -0.81
C ASP A 280 18.58 11.96 -2.18
N TYR A 281 17.48 12.22 -2.88
CA TYR A 281 17.47 12.90 -4.19
C TYR A 281 17.04 14.36 -4.07
N ASN A 282 17.40 15.17 -5.07
CA ASN A 282 16.93 16.55 -5.15
C ASN A 282 15.41 16.59 -5.38
N THR A 283 14.74 17.66 -4.92
CA THR A 283 13.28 17.81 -5.04
C THR A 283 12.80 17.70 -6.49
N THR A 284 13.56 18.25 -7.44
CA THR A 284 13.28 18.15 -8.88
C THR A 284 13.26 16.69 -9.33
N THR A 285 14.29 15.91 -9.01
CA THR A 285 14.38 14.48 -9.35
C THR A 285 13.22 13.68 -8.75
N ARG A 286 12.85 13.95 -7.49
CA ARG A 286 11.71 13.28 -6.83
C ARG A 286 10.40 13.55 -7.57
N LEU A 287 10.13 14.81 -7.93
CA LEU A 287 8.93 15.20 -8.65
C LEU A 287 8.91 14.64 -10.08
N VAL A 288 10.04 14.64 -10.78
CA VAL A 288 10.17 14.02 -12.11
C VAL A 288 9.86 12.54 -12.05
N ILE A 289 10.41 11.80 -11.07
CA ILE A 289 10.11 10.37 -10.90
C ILE A 289 8.61 10.15 -10.66
N LEU A 290 7.97 10.94 -9.77
CA LEU A 290 6.53 10.82 -9.52
C LEU A 290 5.70 11.13 -10.77
N GLY A 291 6.07 12.17 -11.53
CA GLY A 291 5.41 12.54 -12.78
C GLY A 291 5.56 11.48 -13.87
N LEU A 292 6.75 10.87 -14.00
CA LEU A 292 6.99 9.77 -14.93
C LEU A 292 6.18 8.53 -14.57
N ILE A 293 6.08 8.19 -13.27
CA ILE A 293 5.23 7.09 -12.81
C ILE A 293 3.76 7.38 -13.17
N GLU A 294 3.24 8.57 -12.82
CA GLU A 294 1.86 8.98 -13.17
C GLU A 294 1.61 8.90 -14.70
N LEU A 295 2.58 9.34 -15.51
CA LEU A 295 2.52 9.22 -16.97
C LEU A 295 2.43 7.76 -17.41
N CYS A 296 3.30 6.89 -16.89
CA CYS A 296 3.31 5.46 -17.24
C CYS A 296 1.98 4.77 -16.91
N TRP A 297 1.34 5.15 -15.80
CA TRP A 297 0.03 4.64 -15.45
C TRP A 297 -1.08 5.20 -16.33
N ASN A 298 -0.92 6.40 -16.89
CA ASN A 298 -1.93 7.04 -17.73
C ASN A 298 -1.91 6.63 -19.21
N VAL A 299 -0.80 6.09 -19.72
CA VAL A 299 -0.70 5.52 -21.07
C VAL A 299 -1.56 4.26 -21.19
N TYR A 300 -2.51 4.26 -22.13
CA TYR A 300 -3.37 3.11 -22.45
C TYR A 300 -3.54 2.93 -23.96
N PRO A 301 -3.30 1.72 -24.52
CA PRO A 301 -2.67 0.56 -23.89
C PRO A 301 -1.19 0.84 -23.53
N SER A 302 -0.62 0.04 -22.64
CA SER A 302 0.78 0.19 -22.23
C SER A 302 1.71 -0.11 -23.41
N THR A 303 2.81 0.64 -23.48
CA THR A 303 3.85 0.46 -24.51
C THR A 303 5.12 -0.14 -23.90
N VAL A 304 6.01 -0.62 -24.75
CA VAL A 304 7.36 -1.07 -24.36
C VAL A 304 8.09 0.04 -23.59
N TYR A 305 8.03 1.27 -24.11
CA TYR A 305 8.67 2.44 -23.49
C TYR A 305 8.05 2.81 -22.14
N SER A 306 6.72 2.84 -22.02
CA SER A 306 6.07 3.16 -20.74
C SER A 306 6.36 2.10 -19.69
N SER A 307 6.39 0.82 -20.09
CA SER A 307 6.74 -0.26 -19.17
C SER A 307 8.21 -0.23 -18.73
N LEU A 308 9.15 0.05 -19.64
CA LEU A 308 10.57 0.19 -19.30
C LEU A 308 10.80 1.41 -18.39
N CYS A 309 10.17 2.54 -18.72
CA CYS A 309 10.24 3.75 -17.91
C CYS A 309 9.73 3.52 -16.48
N LEU A 310 8.60 2.81 -16.32
CA LEU A 310 8.06 2.45 -15.01
C LEU A 310 9.07 1.63 -14.20
N HIS A 311 9.69 0.62 -14.81
CA HIS A 311 10.71 -0.22 -14.15
C HIS A 311 11.97 0.57 -13.77
N VAL A 312 12.45 1.45 -14.64
CA VAL A 312 13.58 2.33 -14.33
C VAL A 312 13.25 3.22 -13.14
N CYS A 313 12.08 3.87 -13.13
CA CYS A 313 11.65 4.70 -12.00
C CYS A 313 11.58 3.89 -10.69
N HIS A 314 11.03 2.67 -10.76
CA HIS A 314 10.95 1.78 -9.61
C HIS A 314 12.33 1.35 -9.08
N LEU A 315 13.26 0.99 -9.96
CA LEU A 315 14.63 0.59 -9.59
C LEU A 315 15.41 1.76 -8.98
N VAL A 316 15.26 2.98 -9.55
CA VAL A 316 15.86 4.19 -8.99
C VAL A 316 15.35 4.43 -7.56
N LEU A 317 14.03 4.37 -7.34
CA LEU A 317 13.46 4.53 -6.00
C LEU A 317 13.94 3.44 -5.03
N LEU A 318 13.98 2.17 -5.46
CA LEU A 318 14.45 1.06 -4.62
C LEU A 318 15.93 1.22 -4.23
N TYR A 319 16.77 1.64 -5.17
CA TYR A 319 18.17 1.92 -4.92
C TYR A 319 18.36 3.08 -3.94
N GLY A 320 17.66 4.20 -4.17
CA GLY A 320 17.67 5.36 -3.28
C GLY A 320 17.20 5.02 -1.87
N LEU A 321 16.17 4.19 -1.74
CA LEU A 321 15.68 3.68 -0.46
C LEU A 321 16.75 2.84 0.24
N ASN A 322 17.40 1.91 -0.46
CA ASN A 322 18.46 1.07 0.12
C ASN A 322 19.64 1.91 0.65
N ILE A 323 20.04 2.95 -0.09
CA ILE A 323 21.09 3.89 0.36
C ILE A 323 20.64 4.62 1.63
N HIS A 324 19.45 5.21 1.61
CA HIS A 324 18.93 5.99 2.73
C HIS A 324 18.87 5.16 4.02
N VAL A 325 18.29 3.96 3.93
CA VAL A 325 18.19 3.03 5.06
C VAL A 325 19.58 2.61 5.56
N SER A 326 20.55 2.43 4.66
CA SER A 326 21.92 2.06 5.07
C SER A 326 22.66 3.23 5.74
N LYS A 327 22.49 4.47 5.27
CA LYS A 327 23.12 5.66 5.87
C LYS A 327 22.57 5.99 7.25
N THR A 328 21.25 5.92 7.40
CA THR A 328 20.57 6.14 8.70
C THR A 328 21.01 5.15 9.77
N LEU A 329 21.34 3.92 9.40
CA LEU A 329 21.86 2.91 10.33
C LEU A 329 23.35 3.09 10.69
N LYS A 330 24.14 3.72 9.81
CA LYS A 330 25.55 4.03 10.11
C LYS A 330 25.71 5.24 11.04
N THR A 331 24.67 6.06 11.16
CA THR A 331 24.66 7.30 11.94
C THR A 331 23.95 7.16 13.29
N SER A 332 23.34 6.00 13.55
CA SER A 332 22.67 5.61 14.80
C SER A 332 23.52 4.68 15.63
#